data_AF-F4HKZ7-F1
#
_entry.id   AF-F4HKZ7-F1
#
_cell.length_a   1.000
_cell.length_b   1.000
_cell.length_c   1.000
_cell.angle_alpha   90.00
_cell.angle_beta   90.00
_cell.angle_gamma   90.00
#
_symmetry.space_group_name_H-M   'P 1'
#
loop_
_entity.id
_entity.type
_entity.pdbx_description
1 polymer ?
#
loop_
_entity_poly.entity_id
_entity_poly.type
_entity_poly.pdbx_seq_one_letter_code
_entity_poly.pdbx_strand_id
1 'polypeptide(L)'
;MSGRLAIKAINLEKDYGRIIALKGISFDVKEGEIFGLIGPNDAGKSTTLRILATLLKPSAGRAEVYGHDVVKEAKEVGKLISYLPEEAGAYKNLTGYEYLEFMAKLYSKTERSVDKMLKLGVEIEVEFLCDRVALINRGIIVEVGTPKELKERYNAENLEEVFMKAVAKMEVKF
;
A
#
# COMPACT_ATOMS: atom_id res chain seq x y z
N MET A 1 9.06 2.35 -22.63
CA MET A 1 9.37 3.56 -21.85
C MET A 1 9.47 3.16 -20.39
N SER A 2 10.61 3.35 -19.74
CA SER A 2 10.74 3.05 -18.30
C SER A 2 9.91 4.08 -17.53
N GLY A 3 8.77 3.66 -16.98
CA GLY A 3 7.85 4.55 -16.27
C GLY A 3 8.50 5.23 -15.09
N ARG A 4 8.13 6.48 -14.83
CA ARG A 4 8.58 7.26 -13.66
C ARG A 4 8.15 6.52 -12.38
N LEU A 5 9.02 6.48 -11.38
CA LEU A 5 8.68 5.93 -10.05
C LEU A 5 7.90 6.97 -9.24
N ALA A 6 6.74 6.56 -8.74
CA ALA A 6 5.93 7.31 -7.79
C ALA A 6 6.37 7.06 -6.35
N ILE A 7 6.73 5.82 -6.00
CA ILE A 7 7.23 5.46 -4.66
C ILE A 7 8.48 4.61 -4.80
N LYS A 8 9.44 4.83 -3.91
CA LYS A 8 10.60 3.96 -3.74
C LYS A 8 10.87 3.74 -2.26
N ALA A 9 10.81 2.50 -1.80
CA ALA A 9 11.22 2.09 -0.45
C ALA A 9 12.51 1.25 -0.56
N ILE A 10 13.53 1.61 0.23
CA ILE A 10 14.86 1.01 0.18
C ILE A 10 15.26 0.62 1.60
N ASN A 11 15.33 -0.69 1.84
CA ASN A 11 15.70 -1.30 3.12
C ASN A 11 15.00 -0.62 4.30
N LEU A 12 13.70 -0.36 4.15
CA LEU A 12 12.93 0.41 5.10
C LEU A 12 12.72 -0.40 6.39
N GLU A 13 13.16 0.16 7.50
CA GLU A 13 13.08 -0.47 8.82
C GLU A 13 12.26 0.36 9.78
N LYS A 14 11.56 -0.33 10.68
CA LYS A 14 10.89 0.31 11.80
C LYS A 14 10.94 -0.59 13.02
N ASP A 15 11.63 -0.08 14.03
CA ASP A 15 11.73 -0.68 15.35
C ASP A 15 10.99 0.19 16.38
N TYR A 16 10.09 -0.42 17.14
CA TYR A 16 9.39 0.18 18.28
C TYR A 16 9.99 -0.23 19.63
N GLY A 17 11.15 -0.87 19.63
CA GLY A 17 11.87 -1.41 20.79
C GLY A 17 11.34 -2.77 21.23
N ARG A 18 10.03 -2.89 21.48
CA ARG A 18 9.40 -4.18 21.85
C ARG A 18 9.14 -5.07 20.64
N ILE A 19 8.89 -4.47 19.47
CA ILE A 19 8.50 -5.14 18.23
C ILE A 19 9.20 -4.44 17.07
N ILE A 20 9.87 -5.23 16.22
CA ILE A 20 10.39 -4.77 14.93
C ILE A 20 9.27 -4.95 13.90
N ALA A 21 8.65 -3.83 13.50
CA ALA A 21 7.52 -3.82 12.58
C ALA A 21 7.95 -4.00 11.12
N LEU A 22 9.08 -3.41 10.71
CA LEU A 22 9.65 -3.57 9.36
C LEU A 22 11.13 -3.99 9.46
N LYS A 23 11.51 -5.02 8.72
CA LYS A 23 12.83 -5.66 8.74
C LYS A 23 13.59 -5.46 7.42
N GLY A 24 13.66 -4.22 6.96
CA GLY A 24 14.40 -3.86 5.76
C GLY A 24 13.63 -4.11 4.46
N ILE A 25 12.36 -3.71 4.40
CA ILE A 25 11.54 -3.92 3.21
C ILE A 25 11.97 -3.02 2.04
N SER A 26 11.96 -3.57 0.83
CA SER A 26 12.25 -2.82 -0.40
C SER A 26 11.20 -3.11 -1.46
N PHE A 27 10.66 -2.06 -2.07
CA PHE A 27 9.74 -2.14 -3.21
C PHE A 27 9.65 -0.79 -3.92
N ASP A 28 9.11 -0.81 -5.13
CA ASP A 28 8.86 0.36 -5.95
C ASP A 28 7.42 0.36 -6.47
N VAL A 29 6.88 1.57 -6.70
CA VAL A 29 5.59 1.79 -7.34
C VAL A 29 5.78 2.79 -8.47
N LYS A 30 5.25 2.47 -9.64
CA LYS A 30 5.27 3.31 -10.84
C LYS A 30 4.15 4.34 -10.79
N GLU A 31 4.35 5.46 -11.47
CA GLU A 31 3.30 6.45 -11.66
C GLU A 31 2.11 5.85 -12.43
N GLY A 32 0.90 6.07 -11.91
CA GLY A 32 -0.35 5.56 -12.47
C GLY A 32 -0.69 4.10 -12.12
N GLU A 33 0.17 3.42 -11.34
CA GLU A 33 -0.03 2.03 -10.92
C GLU A 33 -0.91 1.93 -9.67
N ILE A 34 -1.88 1.02 -9.67
CA ILE A 34 -2.57 0.59 -8.45
C ILE A 34 -1.73 -0.51 -7.82
N PHE A 35 -1.10 -0.19 -6.69
CA PHE A 35 -0.20 -1.10 -5.98
C PHE A 35 -0.79 -1.55 -4.64
N GLY A 36 -0.94 -2.87 -4.47
CA GLY A 36 -1.44 -3.48 -3.24
C GLY A 36 -0.32 -3.93 -2.30
N LEU A 37 -0.28 -3.42 -1.07
CA LEU A 37 0.54 -4.01 0.00
C LEU A 37 -0.32 -4.97 0.82
N ILE A 38 -0.17 -6.27 0.59
CA ILE A 38 -1.10 -7.31 1.05
C ILE A 38 -0.43 -8.24 2.06
N GLY A 39 -1.14 -8.56 3.14
CA GLY A 39 -0.65 -9.46 4.18
C GLY A 39 -1.57 -9.48 5.40
N PRO A 40 -1.35 -10.37 6.38
CA PRO A 40 -2.17 -10.46 7.59
C PRO A 40 -2.02 -9.23 8.48
N ASN A 41 -2.86 -9.15 9.53
CA ASN A 41 -2.69 -8.17 10.59
C ASN A 41 -1.26 -8.25 11.17
N ASP A 42 -0.74 -7.09 11.58
CA ASP A 42 0.62 -6.96 12.12
C ASP A 42 1.76 -7.32 11.16
N ALA A 43 1.49 -7.54 9.87
CA ALA A 43 2.54 -7.76 8.87
C ALA A 43 3.44 -6.54 8.64
N GLY A 44 3.04 -5.35 9.10
CA GLY A 44 3.76 -4.08 8.90
C GLY A 44 3.10 -3.13 7.89
N LYS A 45 1.93 -3.47 7.33
CA LYS A 45 1.22 -2.68 6.32
C LYS A 45 0.98 -1.23 6.74
N SER A 46 0.27 -1.03 7.86
CA SER A 46 -0.09 0.30 8.37
C SER A 46 1.14 1.11 8.78
N THR A 47 2.21 0.43 9.26
CA THR A 47 3.50 1.07 9.54
C THR A 47 4.15 1.59 8.26
N THR A 48 4.22 0.79 7.20
CA THR A 48 4.73 1.19 5.88
C THR A 48 3.95 2.37 5.33
N LEU A 49 2.62 2.28 5.30
CA LEU A 49 1.76 3.35 4.78
C LEU A 49 1.92 4.66 5.57
N ARG A 50 2.02 4.59 6.90
CA ARG A 50 2.26 5.79 7.74
C ARG A 50 3.63 6.42 7.50
N ILE A 51 4.65 5.62 7.18
CA ILE A 51 5.97 6.16 6.81
C ILE A 51 5.90 6.89 5.47
N LEU A 52 5.30 6.26 4.46
CA LEU A 52 5.08 6.89 3.15
C LEU A 52 4.21 8.15 3.27
N ALA A 53 3.28 8.16 4.21
CA ALA A 53 2.42 9.30 4.52
C ALA A 53 3.12 10.40 5.34
N THR A 54 4.41 10.28 5.64
CA THR A 54 5.21 11.18 6.50
C THR A 54 4.73 11.27 7.96
N LEU A 55 3.74 10.46 8.35
CA LEU A 55 3.18 10.42 9.70
C LEU A 55 4.07 9.66 10.69
N LEU A 56 4.97 8.84 10.17
CA LEU A 56 5.90 8.04 10.96
C LEU A 56 7.29 8.10 10.36
N LYS A 57 8.32 8.29 11.20
CA LYS A 57 9.71 8.21 10.75
C LYS A 57 10.19 6.75 10.75
N PRO A 58 10.90 6.29 9.71
CA PRO A 58 11.58 5.00 9.74
C PRO A 58 12.69 5.01 10.79
N SER A 59 13.06 3.84 11.29
CA SER A 59 14.22 3.67 12.17
C SER A 59 15.53 3.58 11.38
N ALA A 60 15.48 2.98 10.18
CA ALA A 60 16.56 2.96 9.21
C ALA A 60 16.00 2.80 7.78
N GLY A 61 16.87 2.88 6.78
CA GLY A 61 16.50 2.87 5.37
C GLY A 61 15.96 4.21 4.88
N ARG A 62 15.41 4.21 3.65
CA ARG A 62 14.92 5.42 2.99
C ARG A 62 13.63 5.14 2.23
N ALA A 63 12.75 6.13 2.18
CA ALA A 63 11.62 6.13 1.27
C ALA A 63 11.50 7.48 0.54
N GLU A 64 11.07 7.42 -0.71
CA GLU A 64 10.84 8.59 -1.58
C GLU A 64 9.44 8.53 -2.18
N VAL A 65 8.80 9.69 -2.32
CA VAL A 65 7.53 9.88 -3.04
C VAL A 65 7.75 10.91 -4.15
N TYR A 66 7.59 10.50 -5.40
CA TYR A 66 7.91 11.27 -6.61
C TYR A 66 9.31 11.92 -6.59
N GLY A 67 10.27 11.25 -5.95
CA GLY A 67 11.66 11.72 -5.81
C GLY A 67 11.93 12.55 -4.56
N HIS A 68 10.91 12.93 -3.78
CA HIS A 68 11.07 13.64 -2.51
C HIS A 68 11.23 12.67 -1.35
N ASP A 69 12.24 12.90 -0.51
CA ASP A 69 12.50 12.09 0.68
C ASP A 69 11.39 12.29 1.74
N VAL A 70 10.80 11.19 2.23
CA VAL A 70 9.65 11.27 3.15
C VAL A 70 9.99 11.84 4.54
N VAL A 71 11.27 11.90 4.90
CA VAL A 71 11.73 12.47 6.17
C VAL A 71 12.23 13.91 5.99
N LYS A 72 13.10 14.13 5.00
CA LYS A 72 13.75 15.44 4.78
C LYS A 72 12.84 16.43 4.06
N GLU A 73 11.96 15.95 3.20
CA GLU A 73 11.11 16.76 2.32
C GLU A 73 9.63 16.50 2.57
N ALA A 74 9.27 16.17 3.81
CA ALA A 74 7.90 15.80 4.21
C ALA A 74 6.83 16.81 3.75
N LYS A 75 7.16 18.11 3.74
CA LYS A 75 6.25 19.17 3.26
C LYS A 75 5.95 19.06 1.76
N GLU A 76 6.94 18.69 0.94
CA GLU A 76 6.75 18.50 -0.49
C GLU A 76 5.98 17.21 -0.76
N VAL A 77 6.30 16.13 -0.03
CA VAL A 77 5.53 14.88 -0.08
C VAL A 77 4.06 15.13 0.27
N GLY A 78 3.77 15.89 1.33
CA GLY A 78 2.41 16.20 1.77
C GLY A 78 1.56 16.98 0.75
N LYS A 79 2.18 17.62 -0.25
CA LYS A 79 1.44 18.24 -1.37
C LYS A 79 1.02 17.24 -2.45
N LEU A 80 1.63 16.06 -2.46
CA LEU A 80 1.51 15.05 -3.52
C LEU A 80 0.63 13.86 -3.14
N ILE A 81 0.38 13.67 -1.84
CA ILE A 81 -0.34 12.51 -1.33
C ILE A 81 -1.57 12.91 -0.52
N SER A 82 -2.52 11.98 -0.43
CA SER A 82 -3.56 11.96 0.59
C SER A 82 -3.49 10.61 1.30
N TYR A 83 -3.79 10.59 2.60
CA TYR A 83 -3.74 9.39 3.41
C TYR A 83 -5.07 9.16 4.11
N LEU A 84 -5.66 7.99 3.88
CA LEU A 84 -6.89 7.53 4.53
C LEU A 84 -6.52 6.43 5.56
N PRO A 85 -6.66 6.69 6.87
CA PRO A 85 -6.44 5.66 7.89
C PRO A 85 -7.55 4.59 7.86
N GLU A 86 -7.21 3.39 8.33
CA GLU A 86 -8.14 2.25 8.47
C GLU A 86 -9.36 2.59 9.33
N GLU A 87 -9.14 3.26 10.47
CA GLU A 87 -10.19 3.85 11.29
C GLU A 87 -10.40 5.32 10.91
N ALA A 88 -10.80 5.57 9.66
CA ALA A 88 -11.41 6.85 9.31
C ALA A 88 -12.82 6.84 9.91
N GLY A 89 -12.92 7.13 11.21
CA GLY A 89 -14.15 7.04 12.01
C GLY A 89 -15.37 7.40 11.18
N ALA A 90 -16.07 6.37 10.70
CA ALA A 90 -17.17 6.57 9.77
C ALA A 90 -18.23 7.37 10.52
N TYR A 91 -18.76 8.40 9.87
CA TYR A 91 -19.89 9.14 10.39
C TYR A 91 -21.01 8.12 10.65
N LYS A 92 -21.30 7.83 11.93
CA LYS A 92 -22.25 6.77 12.32
C LYS A 92 -23.66 6.96 11.76
N ASN A 93 -23.93 8.14 11.20
CA ASN A 93 -25.22 8.55 10.65
C ASN A 93 -25.23 8.52 9.10
N LEU A 94 -24.16 8.07 8.43
CA LEU A 94 -24.09 7.96 6.98
C LEU A 94 -24.03 6.49 6.56
N THR A 95 -24.74 6.15 5.50
CA THR A 95 -24.56 4.89 4.76
C THR A 95 -23.20 4.89 4.06
N GLY A 96 -22.71 3.71 3.68
CA GLY A 96 -21.44 3.58 2.96
C GLY A 96 -21.40 4.39 1.66
N TYR A 97 -22.52 4.48 0.93
CA TYR A 97 -22.62 5.29 -0.28
C TYR A 97 -22.56 6.79 0.02
N GLU A 98 -23.31 7.26 1.01
CA GLU A 98 -23.30 8.69 1.42
C GLU A 98 -21.92 9.12 1.92
N TYR A 99 -21.20 8.24 2.60
CA TYR A 99 -19.82 8.48 3.00
C TYR A 99 -18.89 8.60 1.78
N LEU A 100 -18.98 7.66 0.83
CA LEU A 100 -18.20 7.72 -0.41
C LEU A 100 -18.53 8.99 -1.22
N GLU A 101 -19.80 9.39 -1.29
CA GLU A 101 -20.24 10.62 -1.96
C GLU A 101 -19.67 11.87 -1.28
N PHE A 102 -19.73 11.92 0.05
CA PHE A 102 -19.13 13.00 0.84
C PHE A 102 -17.63 13.12 0.58
N MET A 103 -16.90 12.01 0.62
CA MET A 103 -15.46 11.98 0.35
C MET A 103 -15.16 12.37 -1.10
N ALA A 104 -15.91 11.85 -2.06
CA ALA A 104 -15.74 12.17 -3.47
C ALA A 104 -15.91 13.67 -3.72
N LYS A 105 -16.91 14.32 -3.09
CA LYS A 105 -17.12 15.77 -3.15
C LYS A 105 -15.99 16.57 -2.50
N LEU A 106 -15.42 16.08 -1.39
CA LEU A 106 -14.35 16.77 -0.66
C LEU A 106 -13.02 16.81 -1.42
N TYR A 107 -12.70 15.75 -2.18
CA TYR A 107 -11.43 15.62 -2.92
C TYR A 107 -11.52 15.95 -4.41
N SER A 108 -12.73 16.07 -4.96
CA SER A 108 -12.95 16.40 -6.37
C SER A 108 -12.99 17.90 -6.64
N LYS A 109 -12.54 18.29 -7.84
CA LYS A 109 -12.66 19.68 -8.33
C LYS A 109 -13.83 19.87 -9.31
N THR A 110 -14.46 18.79 -9.76
CA THR A 110 -15.53 18.80 -10.77
C THR A 110 -16.57 17.72 -10.46
N GLU A 111 -17.82 17.91 -10.86
CA GLU A 111 -18.87 16.88 -10.73
C GLU A 111 -18.50 15.58 -11.47
N ARG A 112 -17.86 15.69 -12.64
CA ARG A 112 -17.39 14.52 -13.41
C ARG A 112 -16.36 13.65 -12.66
N SER A 113 -15.55 14.24 -11.77
CA SER A 113 -14.60 13.48 -10.97
C SER A 113 -15.25 12.81 -9.75
N VAL A 114 -16.36 13.38 -9.24
CA VAL A 114 -17.16 12.78 -8.16
C VAL A 114 -17.77 11.45 -8.63
N ASP A 115 -18.46 11.46 -9.77
CA ASP A 115 -19.10 10.25 -10.33
C ASP A 115 -18.09 9.12 -10.58
N LYS A 116 -16.90 9.47 -11.07
CA LYS A 116 -15.84 8.49 -11.31
C LYS A 116 -15.32 7.88 -10.01
N MET A 117 -15.13 8.69 -8.97
CA MET A 117 -14.70 8.22 -7.64
C MET A 117 -15.76 7.32 -6.99
N LEU A 118 -17.03 7.68 -7.11
CA LEU A 118 -18.15 6.89 -6.58
C LEU A 118 -18.24 5.52 -7.25
N LYS A 119 -18.19 5.48 -8.59
CA LYS A 119 -18.23 4.23 -9.34
C LYS A 119 -17.09 3.30 -8.93
N LEU A 120 -15.87 3.83 -8.84
CA LEU A 120 -14.72 3.04 -8.41
C LEU A 120 -14.87 2.56 -6.96
N GLY A 121 -15.37 3.41 -6.06
CA GLY A 121 -15.55 3.11 -4.64
C GLY A 121 -16.55 1.99 -4.34
N VAL A 122 -17.57 1.84 -5.19
CA VAL A 122 -18.57 0.77 -5.08
C VAL A 122 -18.06 -0.55 -5.68
N GLU A 123 -17.20 -0.49 -6.69
CA GLU A 123 -16.66 -1.65 -7.42
C GLU A 123 -15.36 -2.21 -6.79
N ILE A 124 -14.96 -1.79 -5.58
CA ILE A 124 -13.68 -2.20 -4.96
C ILE A 124 -13.71 -3.68 -4.55
N GLU A 125 -13.16 -4.55 -5.40
CA GLU A 125 -12.59 -5.83 -5.01
C GLU A 125 -11.06 -5.81 -5.20
N VAL A 126 -10.33 -6.06 -4.11
CA VAL A 126 -8.87 -5.87 -4.01
C VAL A 126 -8.09 -6.74 -5.01
N GLU A 127 -8.59 -7.94 -5.32
CA GLU A 127 -7.91 -8.88 -6.24
C GLU A 127 -8.02 -8.44 -7.72
N PHE A 128 -9.05 -7.68 -8.09
CA PHE A 128 -9.29 -7.27 -9.48
C PHE A 128 -8.70 -5.90 -9.84
N LEU A 129 -8.26 -5.12 -8.84
CA LEU A 129 -7.84 -3.73 -9.05
C LEU A 129 -6.33 -3.52 -9.09
N CYS A 130 -5.53 -4.38 -8.47
CA CYS A 130 -4.09 -4.13 -8.35
C CYS A 130 -3.34 -4.53 -9.63
N ASP A 131 -2.59 -3.59 -10.20
CA ASP A 131 -1.63 -3.87 -11.27
C ASP A 131 -0.46 -4.72 -10.75
N ARG A 132 0.06 -4.36 -9.58
CA ARG A 132 1.08 -5.12 -8.83
C ARG A 132 0.77 -5.17 -7.36
N VAL A 133 1.30 -6.19 -6.71
CA VAL A 133 1.21 -6.36 -5.26
C VAL A 133 2.59 -6.65 -4.67
N ALA A 134 2.80 -6.20 -3.44
CA ALA A 134 3.83 -6.72 -2.55
C ALA A 134 3.16 -7.52 -1.44
N LEU A 135 3.53 -8.79 -1.34
CA LEU A 135 3.10 -9.67 -0.26
C LEU A 135 4.04 -9.45 0.93
N ILE A 136 3.49 -9.10 2.10
CA ILE A 136 4.25 -8.80 3.30
C ILE A 136 3.86 -9.73 4.45
N ASN A 137 4.85 -10.28 5.15
CA ASN A 137 4.65 -11.10 6.34
C ASN A 137 5.68 -10.73 7.42
N ARG A 138 5.22 -10.43 8.64
CA ARG A 138 6.08 -10.11 9.80
C ARG A 138 7.24 -9.14 9.50
N GLY A 139 6.93 -8.06 8.78
CA GLY A 139 7.87 -7.00 8.44
C GLY A 139 8.83 -7.33 7.28
N ILE A 140 8.56 -8.39 6.51
CA ILE A 140 9.38 -8.82 5.36
C ILE A 140 8.50 -8.89 4.11
N ILE A 141 8.99 -8.36 2.99
CA ILE A 141 8.37 -8.60 1.68
C ILE A 141 8.75 -10.00 1.22
N VAL A 142 7.75 -10.85 1.06
CA VAL A 142 7.94 -12.24 0.63
C VAL A 142 7.94 -12.36 -0.89
N GLU A 143 7.12 -11.53 -1.57
CA GLU A 143 7.01 -11.51 -3.02
C GLU A 143 6.56 -10.14 -3.55
N VAL A 144 6.93 -9.83 -4.80
CA VAL A 144 6.44 -8.66 -5.54
C VAL A 144 6.21 -9.03 -7.00
N GLY A 145 5.07 -8.63 -7.56
CA GLY A 145 4.76 -8.87 -8.97
C GLY A 145 3.32 -8.54 -9.32
N THR A 146 2.94 -8.74 -10.58
CA THR A 146 1.52 -8.68 -10.95
C THR A 146 0.77 -9.88 -10.37
N PRO A 147 -0.54 -9.77 -10.05
CA PRO A 147 -1.30 -10.91 -9.57
C PRO A 147 -1.24 -12.12 -10.50
N LYS A 148 -1.25 -11.89 -11.81
CA LYS A 148 -1.13 -12.95 -12.83
C LYS A 148 0.22 -13.68 -12.73
N GLU A 149 1.33 -12.94 -12.78
CA GLU A 149 2.68 -13.53 -12.71
C GLU A 149 2.89 -14.32 -11.41
N LEU A 150 2.37 -13.82 -10.29
CA LEU A 150 2.49 -14.49 -9.00
C LEU A 150 1.69 -15.79 -8.95
N LYS A 151 0.44 -15.78 -9.45
CA LYS A 151 -0.38 -17.00 -9.54
C LYS A 151 0.24 -18.06 -10.45
N GLU A 152 0.77 -17.66 -11.59
CA GLU A 152 1.50 -18.56 -12.50
C GLU A 152 2.76 -19.14 -11.83
N ARG A 153 3.57 -18.30 -11.18
CA ARG A 153 4.82 -18.72 -10.52
C ARG A 153 4.59 -19.73 -9.40
N TYR A 154 3.50 -19.59 -8.66
CA TYR A 154 3.18 -20.44 -7.52
C TYR A 154 2.14 -21.53 -7.83
N ASN A 155 1.72 -21.65 -9.10
CA ASN A 155 0.65 -22.54 -9.55
C ASN A 155 -0.56 -22.47 -8.60
N ALA A 156 -1.10 -21.26 -8.44
CA ALA A 156 -2.10 -20.91 -7.45
C ALA A 156 -3.33 -20.26 -8.10
N GLU A 157 -4.51 -20.50 -7.55
CA GLU A 157 -5.77 -20.00 -8.09
C GLU A 157 -6.04 -18.53 -7.73
N ASN A 158 -5.55 -18.11 -6.55
CA ASN A 158 -5.74 -16.77 -5.98
C ASN A 158 -4.48 -16.30 -5.22
N LEU A 159 -4.46 -15.02 -4.85
CA LEU A 159 -3.32 -14.41 -4.13
C LEU A 159 -3.14 -14.94 -2.70
N GLU A 160 -4.18 -15.44 -2.05
CA GLU A 160 -4.06 -16.03 -0.71
C GLU A 160 -3.24 -17.32 -0.77
N GLU A 161 -3.49 -18.17 -1.76
CA GLU A 161 -2.72 -19.39 -1.97
C GLU A 161 -1.26 -19.07 -2.35
N VAL A 162 -1.03 -18.04 -3.18
CA VAL A 162 0.33 -17.52 -3.45
C VAL A 162 1.01 -17.15 -2.13
N PHE A 163 0.34 -16.39 -1.27
CA PHE A 163 0.89 -15.95 0.02
C PHE A 163 1.27 -17.14 0.90
N MET A 164 0.39 -18.12 1.06
CA MET A 164 0.65 -19.30 1.88
C MET A 164 1.85 -20.09 1.36
N LYS A 165 1.94 -20.31 0.04
CA LYS A 165 3.07 -21.01 -0.57
C LYS A 165 4.38 -20.22 -0.47
N ALA A 166 4.34 -18.90 -0.65
CA ALA A 166 5.50 -18.03 -0.55
C ALA A 166 6.08 -18.02 0.87
N VAL A 167 5.22 -17.91 1.89
CA VAL A 167 5.62 -17.97 3.30
C VAL A 167 6.21 -19.34 3.65
N ALA A 168 5.55 -20.43 3.27
CA ALA A 168 6.05 -21.79 3.52
C ALA A 168 7.45 -22.01 2.91
N LYS A 169 7.68 -21.51 1.69
CA LYS A 169 8.98 -21.60 1.01
C LYS A 169 10.09 -20.80 1.72
N MET A 170 9.75 -19.74 2.44
CA MET A 170 10.72 -18.99 3.26
C MET A 170 11.05 -19.70 4.56
N GLU A 171 10.09 -20.34 5.21
CA GLU A 171 10.33 -21.06 6.48
C GLU A 171 11.21 -22.30 6.28
N VAL A 172 11.15 -22.94 5.11
CA VAL A 172 12.03 -24.08 4.76
C VAL A 172 13.49 -23.65 4.49
N LYS A 173 13.78 -22.35 4.38
CA LYS A 173 15.15 -21.83 4.15
C LYS A 173 15.90 -21.49 5.44
N PHE A 174 15.30 -21.70 6.62
CA PHE A 174 15.94 -21.56 7.93
C PHE A 174 16.08 -22.93 8.60
#